data_AF-A0A2E1WY41-F1
#
_entry.id   AF-A0A2E1WY41-F1
#
_cell.length_a   1.000
_cell.length_b   1.000
_cell.length_c   1.000
_cell.angle_alpha   90.00
_cell.angle_beta   90.00
_cell.angle_gamma   90.00
#
_symmetry.space_group_name_H-M   'P 1'
#
loop_
_entity.id
_entity.type
_entity.pdbx_description
1 polymer ?
#
loop_
_entity_poly.entity_id
_entity_poly.type
_entity_poly.pdbx_seq_one_letter_code
_entity_poly.pdbx_strand_id
1 'polypeptide(L)'
;MNQHIIYACGLLVGINLYGVIYAFLVTKYKLLNNKKIQTRNISYETFLSRLPLFTFNVLVLILFNVIGIYFFREYFIRDFISVPWMIVEILFVLLIDDLFFYFLHRGMHQNKYIYKKIHKIHHRANTPIPLEYIYVHPLEWMSGIPGPFLGMVIIGGISFESYLIYLIIRNVHEIHIHSGVKSSKLHKIIPFYGTNEHHDAHHAKRDGNYASTFVFWDLLFKTRLK
;
A
#
# COMPACT_ATOMS: atom_id res chain seq x y z
N MET A 1 -25.54 2.49 6.66
CA MET A 1 -24.31 2.93 7.33
C MET A 1 -23.61 1.79 8.09
N ASN A 2 -24.25 1.17 9.08
CA ASN A 2 -23.62 0.12 9.90
C ASN A 2 -23.07 -1.07 9.09
N GLN A 3 -23.79 -1.53 8.06
CA GLN A 3 -23.31 -2.61 7.18
C GLN A 3 -22.04 -2.24 6.41
N HIS A 4 -21.93 -0.99 5.92
CA HIS A 4 -20.73 -0.54 5.20
C HIS A 4 -19.51 -0.59 6.09
N ILE A 5 -19.65 -0.13 7.34
CA ILE A 5 -18.58 -0.20 8.34
C ILE A 5 -18.18 -1.65 8.61
N ILE A 6 -19.16 -2.54 8.85
CA ILE A 6 -18.89 -3.95 9.13
C ILE A 6 -18.15 -4.61 7.96
N TYR A 7 -18.60 -4.40 6.72
CA TYR A 7 -17.97 -5.00 5.54
C TYR A 7 -16.57 -4.46 5.29
N ALA A 8 -16.36 -3.14 5.39
CA ALA A 8 -15.04 -2.55 5.20
C ALA A 8 -14.06 -2.98 6.29
N CYS A 9 -14.47 -2.99 7.56
CA CYS A 9 -13.65 -3.46 8.67
C CYS A 9 -13.30 -4.95 8.55
N GLY A 10 -14.30 -5.80 8.26
CA GLY A 10 -14.08 -7.24 8.08
C GLY A 10 -13.10 -7.52 6.94
N LEU A 11 -13.22 -6.79 5.84
CA LEU A 11 -12.31 -6.88 4.70
C LEU A 11 -10.88 -6.46 5.07
N LEU A 12 -10.71 -5.32 5.73
CA LEU A 12 -9.40 -4.83 6.16
C LEU A 12 -8.71 -5.79 7.15
N VAL A 13 -9.48 -6.37 8.08
CA VAL A 13 -8.98 -7.42 8.99
C VAL A 13 -8.54 -8.63 8.18
N GLY A 14 -9.35 -9.10 7.23
CA GLY A 14 -9.03 -10.26 6.39
C GLY A 14 -7.76 -10.06 5.56
N ILE A 15 -7.61 -8.91 4.90
CA ILE A 15 -6.42 -8.60 4.09
C ILE A 15 -5.16 -8.50 4.96
N ASN A 16 -5.25 -7.87 6.13
CA ASN A 16 -4.09 -7.77 7.03
C ASN A 16 -3.74 -9.11 7.67
N LEU A 17 -4.73 -9.96 7.97
CA LEU A 17 -4.48 -11.34 8.40
C LEU A 17 -3.77 -12.13 7.30
N TYR A 18 -4.17 -11.96 6.03
CA TYR A 18 -3.44 -12.52 4.89
C TYR A 18 -1.97 -12.06 4.86
N GLY A 19 -1.71 -10.75 5.05
CA GLY A 19 -0.36 -10.21 5.17
C GLY A 19 0.45 -10.83 6.32
N VAL A 20 -0.15 -11.00 7.50
CA VAL A 20 0.46 -11.66 8.67
C VAL A 20 0.84 -13.11 8.35
N ILE A 21 -0.09 -13.88 7.79
CA ILE A 21 0.15 -15.28 7.42
C ILE A 21 1.26 -15.36 6.37
N TYR A 22 1.23 -14.49 5.37
CA TYR A 22 2.24 -14.48 4.33
C TYR A 22 3.64 -14.14 4.89
N ALA A 23 3.75 -13.11 5.73
CA ALA A 23 4.99 -12.74 6.40
C ALA A 23 5.51 -13.86 7.32
N PHE A 24 4.62 -14.52 8.04
CA PHE A 24 4.94 -15.68 8.87
C PHE A 24 5.53 -16.83 8.04
N LEU A 25 4.90 -17.20 6.92
CA LEU A 25 5.35 -18.28 6.04
C LEU A 25 6.72 -17.98 5.41
N VAL A 26 6.95 -16.75 4.95
CA VAL A 26 8.24 -16.34 4.35
C VAL A 26 9.35 -16.28 5.39
N THR A 27 9.08 -15.82 6.61
CA THR A 27 10.11 -15.63 7.63
C THR A 27 10.44 -16.91 8.40
N LYS A 28 9.43 -17.68 8.81
CA LYS A 28 9.59 -18.92 9.60
C LYS A 28 9.90 -20.13 8.73
N TYR A 29 9.13 -20.35 7.67
CA TYR A 29 9.25 -21.53 6.81
C TYR A 29 10.08 -21.29 5.55
N LYS A 30 10.60 -20.07 5.34
CA LYS A 30 11.38 -19.70 4.15
C LYS A 30 10.63 -19.99 2.84
N LEU A 31 9.30 -19.86 2.88
CA LEU A 31 8.46 -20.01 1.69
C LEU A 31 8.91 -19.01 0.60
N LEU A 32 9.00 -19.46 -0.65
CA LEU A 32 9.45 -18.67 -1.82
C LEU A 32 10.90 -18.14 -1.75
N ASN A 33 11.77 -18.73 -0.91
CA ASN A 33 13.17 -18.31 -0.80
C ASN A 33 13.94 -18.38 -2.14
N ASN A 34 13.59 -19.32 -3.01
CA ASN A 34 14.15 -19.46 -4.36
C ASN A 34 13.76 -18.33 -5.33
N LYS A 35 12.76 -17.52 -4.98
CA LYS A 35 12.26 -16.39 -5.78
C LYS A 35 12.59 -15.04 -5.17
N LYS A 36 13.46 -14.98 -4.16
CA LYS A 36 13.82 -13.70 -3.52
C LYS A 36 14.54 -12.76 -4.48
N ILE A 37 14.37 -11.46 -4.21
CA ILE A 37 15.04 -10.38 -4.92
C ILE A 37 16.40 -10.12 -4.29
N GLN A 38 16.44 -9.88 -2.97
CA GLN A 38 17.68 -9.69 -2.21
C GLN A 38 18.14 -10.97 -1.50
N THR A 39 19.45 -11.12 -1.31
CA THR A 39 20.07 -12.29 -0.67
C THR A 39 19.86 -12.31 0.85
N ARG A 40 19.87 -11.14 1.50
CA ARG A 40 19.70 -11.02 2.96
C ARG A 40 18.32 -11.49 3.40
N ASN A 41 18.23 -12.23 4.50
CA ASN A 41 16.96 -12.67 5.08
C ASN A 41 16.57 -11.85 6.29
N ILE A 42 15.27 -11.57 6.44
CA ILE A 42 14.69 -11.17 7.72
C ILE A 42 14.43 -12.43 8.55
N SER A 43 14.80 -12.37 9.84
CA SER A 43 14.60 -13.47 10.77
C SER A 43 13.15 -13.48 11.28
N TYR A 44 12.68 -14.64 11.74
CA TYR A 44 11.35 -14.77 12.30
C TYR A 44 11.19 -13.91 13.58
N GLU A 45 12.25 -13.79 14.37
CA GLU A 45 12.32 -12.97 15.59
C GLU A 45 12.20 -11.48 15.25
N THR A 46 12.83 -11.05 14.14
CA THR A 46 12.69 -9.68 13.64
C THR A 46 11.24 -9.40 13.25
N PHE A 47 10.58 -10.33 12.56
CA PHE A 47 9.16 -10.21 12.26
C PHE A 47 8.30 -10.10 13.53
N LEU A 48 8.51 -10.97 14.52
CA LEU A 48 7.77 -10.92 15.79
C LEU A 48 7.95 -9.58 16.53
N SER A 49 9.17 -9.05 16.56
CA SER A 49 9.43 -7.75 17.22
C SER A 49 8.75 -6.56 16.52
N ARG A 50 8.32 -6.71 15.26
CA ARG A 50 7.60 -5.67 14.50
C ARG A 50 6.07 -5.74 14.67
N LEU A 51 5.52 -6.88 15.13
CA LEU A 51 4.08 -7.08 15.33
C LEU A 51 3.38 -5.98 16.15
N PRO A 52 3.96 -5.42 17.23
CA PRO A 52 3.28 -4.37 17.97
C PRO A 52 2.97 -3.12 17.13
N LEU A 53 3.92 -2.66 16.32
CA LEU A 53 3.72 -1.50 15.45
C LEU A 53 2.77 -1.83 14.29
N PHE A 54 2.83 -3.05 13.76
CA PHE A 54 1.87 -3.53 12.76
C PHE A 54 0.45 -3.49 13.30
N THR A 55 0.21 -4.12 14.45
CA THR A 55 -1.11 -4.15 15.08
C THR A 55 -1.62 -2.74 15.34
N PHE A 56 -0.75 -1.85 15.85
CA PHE A 56 -1.11 -0.45 16.06
C PHE A 56 -1.55 0.24 14.75
N ASN A 57 -0.76 0.14 13.68
CA ASN A 57 -1.09 0.79 12.40
C ASN A 57 -2.33 0.18 11.73
N VAL A 58 -2.59 -1.13 11.88
CA VAL A 58 -3.84 -1.76 11.41
C VAL A 58 -5.05 -1.25 12.19
N LEU A 59 -4.94 -1.09 13.52
CA LEU A 59 -6.01 -0.52 14.32
C LEU A 59 -6.28 0.94 13.95
N VAL A 60 -5.23 1.73 13.67
CA VAL A 60 -5.37 3.09 13.14
C VAL A 60 -6.05 3.07 11.78
N LEU A 61 -5.66 2.19 10.86
CA LEU A 61 -6.33 2.03 9.56
C LEU A 61 -7.83 1.76 9.71
N ILE A 62 -8.19 0.78 10.54
CA ILE A 62 -9.59 0.42 10.79
C ILE A 62 -10.34 1.59 11.43
N LEU A 63 -9.76 2.25 12.43
CA LEU A 63 -10.37 3.40 13.10
C LEU A 63 -10.65 4.55 12.11
N PHE A 64 -9.67 4.92 11.28
CA PHE A 64 -9.86 5.98 10.30
C PHE A 64 -10.85 5.58 9.19
N ASN A 65 -10.91 4.29 8.83
CA ASN A 65 -11.92 3.77 7.92
C ASN A 65 -13.34 3.93 8.50
N VAL A 66 -13.53 3.58 9.78
CA VAL A 66 -14.78 3.75 10.51
C VAL A 66 -15.17 5.23 10.56
N ILE A 67 -14.26 6.10 10.96
CA ILE A 67 -14.48 7.56 11.01
C ILE A 67 -14.84 8.09 9.62
N GLY A 68 -14.10 7.68 8.59
CA GLY A 68 -14.34 8.03 7.19
C GLY A 68 -15.76 7.70 6.74
N ILE A 69 -16.18 6.44 6.91
CA ILE A 69 -17.52 5.99 6.52
C ILE A 69 -18.61 6.63 7.40
N TYR A 70 -18.37 6.78 8.71
CA TYR A 70 -19.36 7.31 9.62
C TYR A 70 -19.67 8.79 9.36
N PHE A 71 -18.64 9.62 9.18
CA PHE A 71 -18.81 11.07 9.04
C PHE A 71 -18.91 11.55 7.59
N PHE A 72 -18.26 10.86 6.65
CA PHE A 72 -18.03 11.41 5.31
C PHE A 72 -18.64 10.59 4.18
N ARG A 73 -19.31 9.45 4.46
CA ARG A 73 -19.85 8.55 3.41
C ARG A 73 -20.64 9.28 2.34
N GLU A 74 -21.49 10.23 2.71
CA GLU A 74 -22.36 10.95 1.77
C GLU A 74 -21.59 11.78 0.73
N TYR A 75 -20.33 12.12 1.02
CA TYR A 75 -19.48 12.88 0.10
C TYR A 75 -18.74 12.02 -0.92
N PHE A 76 -18.56 10.72 -0.64
CA PHE A 76 -17.68 9.86 -1.46
C PHE A 76 -18.28 8.50 -1.84
N ILE A 77 -19.39 8.08 -1.23
CA ILE A 77 -20.12 6.87 -1.59
C ILE A 77 -21.45 7.24 -2.25
N ARG A 78 -21.65 6.72 -3.46
CA ARG A 78 -22.89 6.82 -4.23
C ARG A 78 -23.44 5.45 -4.58
N ASP A 79 -24.61 5.43 -5.22
CA ASP A 79 -25.23 4.21 -5.70
C ASP A 79 -24.45 3.59 -6.85
N PHE A 80 -24.47 2.27 -6.91
CA PHE A 80 -23.86 1.51 -8.00
C PHE A 80 -24.56 1.82 -9.33
N ILE A 81 -23.77 2.10 -10.36
CA ILE A 81 -24.27 2.44 -11.70
C ILE A 81 -24.19 1.23 -12.63
N SER A 82 -22.98 0.71 -12.86
CA SER A 82 -22.73 -0.44 -13.72
C SER A 82 -21.31 -0.99 -13.52
N VAL A 83 -21.05 -2.22 -13.96
CA VAL A 83 -19.72 -2.84 -13.88
C VAL A 83 -18.65 -2.06 -14.66
N PRO A 84 -18.89 -1.60 -15.92
CA PRO A 84 -17.91 -0.78 -16.63
C PRO A 84 -17.58 0.51 -15.90
N TRP A 85 -18.59 1.14 -15.29
CA TRP A 85 -18.39 2.38 -14.55
C TRP A 85 -17.63 2.16 -13.23
N MET A 86 -17.89 1.06 -12.53
CA MET A 86 -17.10 0.62 -11.37
C MET A 86 -15.61 0.47 -11.73
N ILE A 87 -15.28 -0.07 -12.92
CA ILE A 87 -13.89 -0.14 -13.39
C ILE A 87 -13.29 1.27 -13.56
N VAL A 88 -14.04 2.21 -14.13
CA VAL A 88 -13.61 3.62 -14.26
C VAL A 88 -13.36 4.25 -12.89
N GLU A 89 -14.28 4.06 -11.94
CA GLU A 89 -14.14 4.56 -10.57
C GLU A 89 -12.86 4.04 -9.90
N ILE A 90 -12.62 2.72 -9.95
CA ILE A 90 -11.45 2.09 -9.35
C ILE A 90 -10.16 2.59 -9.99
N LEU A 91 -10.08 2.60 -11.33
CA LEU A 91 -8.88 3.04 -12.05
C LEU A 91 -8.58 4.52 -11.78
N PHE A 92 -9.62 5.36 -11.75
CA PHE A 92 -9.46 6.78 -11.47
C PHE A 92 -8.94 7.02 -10.04
N VAL A 93 -9.54 6.37 -9.04
CA VAL A 93 -9.09 6.48 -7.65
C VAL A 93 -7.66 5.97 -7.51
N LEU A 94 -7.31 4.83 -8.12
CA LEU A 94 -5.93 4.31 -8.11
C LEU A 94 -4.92 5.29 -8.72
N LEU A 95 -5.27 5.95 -9.84
CA LEU A 95 -4.37 6.91 -10.49
C LEU A 95 -4.14 8.16 -9.63
N ILE A 96 -5.18 8.71 -9.03
CA ILE A 96 -5.07 9.90 -8.16
C ILE A 96 -4.33 9.55 -6.87
N ASP A 97 -4.65 8.41 -6.26
CA ASP A 97 -3.99 7.95 -5.05
C ASP A 97 -2.50 7.65 -5.29
N ASP A 98 -2.15 6.98 -6.40
CA ASP A 98 -0.75 6.69 -6.73
C ASP A 98 0.04 7.97 -7.04
N LEU A 99 -0.58 8.96 -7.70
CA LEU A 99 0.03 10.27 -7.93
C LEU A 99 0.27 11.03 -6.61
N PHE A 100 -0.73 11.04 -5.72
CA PHE A 100 -0.62 11.64 -4.40
C PHE A 100 0.51 10.97 -3.60
N PHE A 101 0.49 9.64 -3.55
CA PHE A 101 1.51 8.85 -2.87
C PHE A 101 2.91 9.11 -3.45
N TYR A 102 3.06 9.21 -4.78
CA TYR A 102 4.34 9.53 -5.41
C TYR A 102 4.96 10.82 -4.84
N PHE A 103 4.18 11.91 -4.79
CA PHE A 103 4.68 13.18 -4.27
C PHE A 103 4.91 13.15 -2.77
N LEU A 104 4.02 12.52 -2.01
CA LEU A 104 4.18 12.33 -0.57
C LEU A 104 5.48 11.58 -0.27
N HIS A 105 5.68 10.43 -0.92
CA HIS A 105 6.82 9.55 -0.74
C HIS A 105 8.13 10.25 -1.14
N ARG A 106 8.17 10.86 -2.32
CA ARG A 106 9.33 11.65 -2.77
C ARG A 106 9.63 12.80 -1.79
N GLY A 107 8.61 13.52 -1.33
CA GLY A 107 8.75 14.60 -0.35
C GLY A 107 9.34 14.12 0.98
N MET A 108 8.92 12.95 1.47
CA MET A 108 9.48 12.34 2.68
C MET A 108 10.97 12.00 2.54
N HIS A 109 11.44 11.61 1.36
CA HIS A 109 12.86 11.38 1.09
C HIS A 109 13.67 12.67 0.95
N GLN A 110 13.12 13.67 0.27
CA GLN A 110 13.82 14.93 0.00
C GLN A 110 13.99 15.78 1.27
N ASN A 111 13.03 15.72 2.19
CA ASN A 111 13.12 16.43 3.46
C ASN A 111 13.93 15.62 4.49
N LYS A 112 15.15 16.08 4.81
CA LYS A 112 16.07 15.41 5.75
C LYS A 112 15.47 15.17 7.15
N TYR A 113 14.62 16.08 7.65
CA TYR A 113 14.00 15.94 8.96
C TYR A 113 12.93 14.86 8.94
N ILE A 114 12.00 14.94 7.98
CA ILE A 114 10.92 13.97 7.79
C ILE A 114 11.52 12.58 7.54
N TYR A 115 12.52 12.48 6.65
CA TYR A 115 13.22 11.22 6.42
C TYR A 115 13.76 10.63 7.71
N LYS A 116 14.59 11.38 8.46
CA LYS A 116 15.27 10.85 9.65
C LYS A 116 14.32 10.46 10.79
N LYS A 117 13.22 11.19 10.96
CA LYS A 117 12.31 11.05 12.11
C LYS A 117 11.10 10.16 11.83
N ILE A 118 10.63 10.14 10.58
CA ILE A 118 9.38 9.48 10.20
C ILE A 118 9.72 8.33 9.24
N HIS A 119 10.14 8.64 8.01
CA HIS A 119 10.25 7.65 6.93
C HIS A 119 11.38 6.64 7.10
N LYS A 120 12.41 6.96 7.90
CA LYS A 120 13.51 6.03 8.18
C LYS A 120 13.03 4.75 8.88
N ILE A 121 11.89 4.76 9.58
CA ILE A 121 11.34 3.57 10.23
C ILE A 121 10.93 2.54 9.16
N HIS A 122 10.21 2.98 8.12
CA HIS A 122 9.89 2.18 6.95
C HIS A 122 11.16 1.57 6.32
N HIS A 123 12.17 2.42 6.13
CA HIS A 123 13.46 2.03 5.55
C HIS A 123 14.37 1.19 6.47
N ARG A 124 13.97 0.84 7.70
CA ARG A 124 14.67 -0.20 8.47
C ARG A 124 14.48 -1.58 7.84
N ALA A 125 13.48 -1.71 6.97
CA ALA A 125 13.17 -2.91 6.20
C ALA A 125 13.98 -3.02 4.89
N ASN A 126 15.33 -2.97 4.97
CA ASN A 126 16.18 -3.04 3.76
C ASN A 126 15.83 -4.19 2.82
N THR A 127 15.49 -5.35 3.38
CA THR A 127 14.92 -6.47 2.63
C THR A 127 13.51 -6.67 3.13
N PRO A 128 12.50 -6.13 2.45
CA PRO A 128 11.15 -6.10 3.01
C PRO A 128 10.54 -7.51 3.04
N ILE A 129 9.61 -7.70 3.97
CA ILE A 129 8.68 -8.83 4.04
C ILE A 129 7.25 -8.28 3.88
N PRO A 130 6.24 -9.11 3.58
CA PRO A 130 4.93 -8.63 3.14
C PRO A 130 4.27 -7.54 4.03
N LEU A 131 4.46 -7.59 5.35
CA LEU A 131 3.90 -6.59 6.26
C LEU A 131 4.67 -5.28 6.40
N GLU A 132 5.87 -5.16 5.82
CA GLU A 132 6.69 -3.94 5.95
C GLU A 132 6.03 -2.70 5.36
N TYR A 133 5.04 -2.87 4.49
CA TYR A 133 4.21 -1.77 3.98
C TYR A 133 3.53 -0.96 5.11
N ILE A 134 3.23 -1.61 6.25
CA ILE A 134 2.69 -0.97 7.45
C ILE A 134 3.67 -0.93 8.62
N TYR A 135 4.96 -1.27 8.40
CA TYR A 135 6.03 -1.03 9.38
C TYR A 135 6.52 0.42 9.29
N VAL A 136 5.61 1.36 9.52
CA VAL A 136 5.86 2.78 9.27
C VAL A 136 5.59 3.60 10.51
N HIS A 137 6.13 4.82 10.55
CA HIS A 137 5.74 5.76 11.58
C HIS A 137 4.25 6.10 11.44
N PRO A 138 3.45 6.17 12.51
CA PRO A 138 2.01 6.44 12.42
C PRO A 138 1.65 7.71 11.65
N LEU A 139 2.46 8.78 11.78
CA LEU A 139 2.27 10.01 10.98
C LEU A 139 2.47 9.80 9.48
N GLU A 140 3.42 8.96 9.06
CA GLU A 140 3.57 8.61 7.65
C GLU A 140 2.36 7.82 7.17
N TRP A 141 1.92 6.84 7.97
CA TRP A 141 0.71 6.08 7.67
C TRP A 141 -0.51 6.99 7.45
N MET A 142 -0.77 7.88 8.41
CA MET A 142 -1.90 8.81 8.36
C MET A 142 -1.79 9.81 7.21
N SER A 143 -0.57 10.20 6.82
CA SER A 143 -0.36 11.14 5.72
C SER A 143 -0.77 10.59 4.35
N GLY A 144 -0.87 9.25 4.20
CA GLY A 144 -1.36 8.59 2.99
C GLY A 144 -2.89 8.61 2.82
N ILE A 145 -3.64 8.76 3.92
CA ILE A 145 -5.12 8.68 3.92
C ILE A 145 -5.79 9.63 2.91
N PRO A 146 -5.34 10.90 2.74
CA PRO A 146 -5.99 11.81 1.80
C PRO A 146 -5.98 11.37 0.34
N GLY A 147 -4.99 10.57 -0.10
CA GLY A 147 -4.83 10.15 -1.50
C GLY A 147 -6.09 9.54 -2.13
N PRO A 148 -6.62 8.40 -1.61
CA PRO A 148 -7.84 7.81 -2.13
C PRO A 148 -9.06 8.72 -1.99
N PHE A 149 -9.18 9.43 -0.87
CA PHE A 149 -10.32 10.34 -0.64
C PHE A 149 -10.37 11.47 -1.67
N LEU A 150 -9.21 12.04 -2.04
CA LEU A 150 -9.12 13.01 -3.11
C LEU A 150 -9.63 12.42 -4.43
N GLY A 151 -9.20 11.20 -4.78
CA GLY A 151 -9.68 10.51 -5.98
C GLY A 151 -11.19 10.33 -5.99
N MET A 152 -11.77 9.91 -4.86
CA MET A 152 -13.21 9.70 -4.73
C MET A 152 -14.00 11.00 -4.81
N VAL A 153 -13.53 12.07 -4.16
CA VAL A 153 -14.22 13.39 -4.22
C VAL A 153 -14.12 14.00 -5.62
N ILE A 154 -12.96 13.93 -6.27
CA ILE A 154 -12.75 14.51 -7.60
C ILE A 154 -13.67 13.86 -8.66
N ILE A 155 -13.89 12.54 -8.59
CA ILE A 155 -14.80 11.86 -9.52
C ILE A 155 -16.30 12.03 -9.14
N GLY A 156 -16.60 12.73 -8.05
CA GLY A 156 -17.98 12.94 -7.58
C GLY A 156 -18.56 11.76 -6.81
N GLY A 157 -17.72 10.95 -6.18
CA GLY A 157 -18.07 9.76 -5.43
C GLY A 157 -17.98 8.46 -6.24
N ILE A 158 -17.85 7.34 -5.53
CA ILE A 158 -17.77 6.00 -6.10
C ILE A 158 -18.80 5.05 -5.48
N SER A 159 -19.11 3.93 -6.11
CA SER A 159 -19.97 2.92 -5.46
C SER A 159 -19.25 2.29 -4.25
N PHE A 160 -20.02 1.73 -3.31
CA PHE A 160 -19.44 1.04 -2.16
C PHE A 160 -18.67 -0.23 -2.58
N GLU A 161 -19.11 -0.90 -3.63
CA GLU A 161 -18.42 -2.04 -4.25
C GLU A 161 -17.07 -1.60 -4.84
N SER A 162 -17.04 -0.49 -5.58
CA SER A 162 -15.80 0.11 -6.08
C SER A 162 -14.83 0.40 -4.96
N TYR A 163 -15.32 0.94 -3.84
CA TYR A 163 -14.52 1.21 -2.65
C TYR A 163 -13.92 -0.06 -2.05
N LEU A 164 -14.71 -1.13 -1.88
CA LEU A 164 -14.20 -2.40 -1.35
C LEU A 164 -13.17 -3.04 -2.28
N ILE A 165 -13.41 -3.04 -3.59
CA ILE A 165 -12.47 -3.59 -4.58
C ILE A 165 -11.18 -2.76 -4.61
N TYR A 166 -11.29 -1.43 -4.53
CA TYR A 166 -10.14 -0.55 -4.39
C TYR A 166 -9.30 -0.91 -3.15
N LEU A 167 -9.94 -1.11 -1.98
CA LEU A 167 -9.24 -1.53 -0.76
C LEU A 167 -8.50 -2.86 -0.95
N ILE A 168 -9.13 -3.83 -1.63
CA ILE A 168 -8.49 -5.11 -1.97
C ILE A 168 -7.25 -4.87 -2.84
N ILE A 169 -7.41 -4.19 -3.97
CA ILE A 169 -6.33 -3.98 -4.94
C ILE A 169 -5.17 -3.26 -4.28
N ARG A 170 -5.41 -2.13 -3.60
CA ARG A 170 -4.36 -1.32 -3.00
C ARG A 170 -3.61 -2.08 -1.91
N ASN A 171 -4.30 -2.67 -0.93
CA ASN A 171 -3.63 -3.33 0.20
C ASN A 171 -2.93 -4.62 -0.23
N VAL A 172 -3.54 -5.43 -1.11
CA VAL A 172 -2.87 -6.62 -1.65
C VAL A 172 -1.65 -6.23 -2.48
N HIS A 173 -1.74 -5.19 -3.31
CA HIS A 173 -0.60 -4.68 -4.06
C HIS A 173 0.55 -4.28 -3.13
N GLU A 174 0.28 -3.48 -2.08
CA GLU A 174 1.29 -3.05 -1.11
C GLU A 174 1.94 -4.23 -0.37
N ILE A 175 1.15 -5.22 0.06
CA ILE A 175 1.67 -6.46 0.67
C ILE A 175 2.62 -7.19 -0.29
N HIS A 176 2.27 -7.25 -1.58
CA HIS A 176 3.05 -7.97 -2.57
C HIS A 176 4.34 -7.24 -2.96
N ILE A 177 4.33 -5.93 -3.18
CA ILE A 177 5.55 -5.19 -3.54
C ILE A 177 6.57 -5.14 -2.39
N HIS A 178 6.11 -5.31 -1.14
CA HIS A 178 6.97 -5.45 0.03
C HIS A 178 7.36 -6.90 0.35
N SER A 179 6.90 -7.88 -0.42
CA SER A 179 7.13 -9.30 -0.09
C SER A 179 8.59 -9.76 -0.13
N GLY A 180 9.46 -9.00 -0.80
CA GLY A 180 10.84 -9.41 -1.11
C GLY A 180 10.93 -10.55 -2.14
N VAL A 181 9.81 -10.90 -2.79
CA VAL A 181 9.68 -11.97 -3.77
C VAL A 181 9.51 -11.37 -5.17
N LYS A 182 10.15 -11.97 -6.18
CA LYS A 182 10.04 -11.57 -7.59
C LYS A 182 8.60 -11.59 -8.08
N SER A 183 8.24 -10.61 -8.91
CA SER A 183 6.91 -10.49 -9.48
C SER A 183 6.56 -11.67 -10.38
N SER A 184 5.29 -12.06 -10.42
CA SER A 184 4.80 -12.98 -11.44
C SER A 184 4.94 -12.35 -12.83
N LYS A 185 5.13 -13.18 -13.86
CA LYS A 185 5.15 -12.72 -15.26
C LYS A 185 3.85 -12.00 -15.64
N LEU A 186 2.73 -12.35 -14.99
CA LEU A 186 1.42 -11.73 -15.22
C LEU A 186 1.41 -10.22 -14.90
N HIS A 187 2.18 -9.78 -13.90
CA HIS A 187 2.26 -8.36 -13.53
C HIS A 187 2.83 -7.51 -14.67
N LYS A 188 3.67 -8.10 -15.54
CA LYS A 188 4.27 -7.41 -16.68
C LYS A 188 3.30 -7.21 -17.85
N ILE A 189 2.11 -7.79 -17.80
CA ILE A 189 1.04 -7.59 -18.80
C ILE A 189 0.38 -6.22 -18.59
N ILE A 190 0.31 -5.75 -17.35
CA ILE A 190 -0.27 -4.45 -17.01
C ILE A 190 0.76 -3.37 -17.37
N PRO A 191 0.44 -2.43 -18.30
CA PRO A 191 1.35 -1.37 -18.67
C PRO A 191 1.77 -0.54 -17.46
N PHE A 192 3.06 -0.24 -17.37
CA PHE A 192 3.65 0.57 -16.30
C PHE A 192 3.44 0.03 -14.87
N TYR A 193 3.08 -1.24 -14.69
CA TYR A 193 2.91 -1.82 -13.36
C TYR A 193 4.20 -1.71 -12.51
N GLY A 194 4.05 -1.18 -11.30
CA GLY A 194 5.07 -1.16 -10.25
C GLY A 194 5.39 -2.56 -9.76
N THR A 195 6.44 -3.15 -10.32
CA THR A 195 6.83 -4.52 -9.96
C THR A 195 7.44 -4.57 -8.57
N ASN A 196 7.41 -5.74 -7.93
CA ASN A 196 8.07 -5.96 -6.64
C ASN A 196 9.56 -5.60 -6.71
N GLU A 197 10.22 -5.86 -7.84
CA GLU A 197 11.62 -5.50 -8.08
C GLU A 197 11.85 -3.98 -8.15
N HIS A 198 10.89 -3.23 -8.68
CA HIS A 198 10.96 -1.76 -8.72
C HIS A 198 10.98 -1.19 -7.30
N HIS A 199 10.07 -1.66 -6.45
CA HIS A 199 9.97 -1.22 -5.06
C HIS A 199 11.07 -1.78 -4.16
N ASP A 200 11.52 -3.02 -4.39
CA ASP A 200 12.65 -3.59 -3.67
C ASP A 200 13.95 -2.81 -3.96
N ALA A 201 14.16 -2.39 -5.22
CA ALA A 201 15.27 -1.50 -5.58
C ALA A 201 15.19 -0.13 -4.89
N HIS A 202 13.98 0.38 -4.65
CA HIS A 202 13.76 1.58 -3.83
C HIS A 202 14.26 1.37 -2.40
N HIS A 203 13.83 0.30 -1.73
CA HIS A 203 14.29 -0.03 -0.36
C HIS A 203 15.81 -0.21 -0.26
N ALA A 204 16.44 -0.73 -1.32
CA ALA A 204 17.88 -0.95 -1.39
C ALA A 204 18.68 0.36 -1.59
N LYS A 205 18.27 1.23 -2.53
CA LYS A 205 19.04 2.43 -2.92
C LYS A 205 18.54 3.72 -2.28
N ARG A 206 17.23 3.85 -2.09
CA ARG A 206 16.52 4.99 -1.45
C ARG A 206 16.70 6.36 -2.12
N ASP A 207 17.02 6.37 -3.42
CA ASP A 207 17.30 7.59 -4.19
C ASP A 207 16.50 7.66 -5.51
N GLY A 208 15.32 7.05 -5.53
CA GLY A 208 14.47 6.96 -6.71
C GLY A 208 13.46 5.81 -6.58
N ASN A 209 12.70 5.55 -7.62
CA ASN A 209 11.57 4.60 -7.62
C ASN A 209 10.54 4.95 -6.51
N TYR A 210 10.01 6.16 -6.54
CA TYR A 210 9.08 6.64 -5.50
C TYR A 210 7.62 6.20 -5.75
N ALA A 211 7.26 5.82 -6.98
CA ALA A 211 5.93 5.31 -7.28
C ALA A 211 5.79 3.87 -6.80
N SER A 212 4.61 3.52 -6.25
CA SER A 212 4.32 2.13 -5.85
C SER A 212 3.53 1.39 -6.92
N THR A 213 2.41 1.94 -7.39
CA THR A 213 1.46 1.23 -8.26
C THR A 213 1.84 1.33 -9.73
N PHE A 214 2.15 2.54 -10.21
CA PHE A 214 2.50 2.77 -11.60
C PHE A 214 3.88 3.42 -11.73
N VAL A 215 4.84 2.72 -12.32
CA VAL A 215 6.20 3.25 -12.59
C VAL A 215 6.19 4.46 -13.54
N PHE A 216 5.04 4.73 -14.16
CA PHE A 216 4.80 5.87 -15.02
C PHE A 216 5.25 7.20 -14.38
N TRP A 217 4.97 7.42 -13.09
CA TRP A 217 5.37 8.67 -12.42
C TRP A 217 6.89 8.81 -12.30
N ASP A 218 7.59 7.71 -11.98
CA ASP A 218 9.05 7.71 -11.95
C ASP A 218 9.69 7.93 -13.32
N LEU A 219 9.04 7.46 -14.39
CA LEU A 219 9.47 7.74 -15.77
C LEU A 219 9.25 9.21 -16.13
N LEU A 220 8.05 9.72 -15.86
CA LEU A 220 7.65 11.10 -16.18
C LEU A 220 8.54 12.12 -15.47
N PHE A 221 8.79 11.91 -14.18
CA PHE A 221 9.57 12.82 -13.34
C PHE A 221 11.06 12.45 -13.26
N LYS A 222 11.51 11.46 -14.05
CA LYS A 222 12.90 11.02 -14.16
C LYS A 222 13.52 10.59 -12.82
N THR A 223 12.74 9.94 -11.97
CA THR A 223 13.18 9.38 -10.68
C THR A 223 13.35 7.86 -10.70
N ARG A 224 13.22 7.22 -11.88
CA ARG A 224 13.45 5.78 -12.00
C ARG A 224 14.94 5.43 -11.82
N LEU A 225 15.21 4.52 -10.90
CA LEU A 225 16.52 3.94 -10.66
C LEU A 225 16.95 3.08 -11.86
N LYS A 226 18.23 3.20 -12.23
CA LYS A 226 18.88 2.34 -13.22
C LYS A 226 19.16 0.95 -12.66
#